data_AF-A0A7J6L0X2-F1
#
_entry.id   AF-A0A7J6L0X2-F1
#
_cell.length_a   1.000
_cell.length_b   1.000
_cell.length_c   1.000
_cell.angle_alpha   90.00
_cell.angle_beta   90.00
_cell.angle_gamma   90.00
#
_symmetry.space_group_name_H-M   'P 1'
#
loop_
_entity.id
_entity.type
_entity.pdbx_description
1 polymer ?
#
loop_
_entity_poly.entity_id
_entity_poly.type
_entity_poly.pdbx_seq_one_letter_code
_entity_poly.pdbx_strand_id
1 'polypeptide(L)'
;MAPKQKPVAEPAPVEVDDQQQTEPGDEPVEDPRSLGTGHMLCLLDDDIRAIWDAPEVDRLSLLAERIPIEAADNFREEIEMQLYLTLIEHCSDQRKDGLCLTARQTSVALMMVKMLVDDIRAGVELDASGEVVRTVEKTAAVDKFRELALTYTIDMPVFSPPEMRLLSDYLGLTFFAHYNLYMYCLMCPRQMERIEVTLVLPEPEVPPPLEEAAELSDDISGSKQPLEAVARSTSQEVDVILEEDTPDEPVQDLTSPPVEDGQVTVGVQELIESGLDEATALAVSEKLSELVSIMEKKLDNREKELDKKPQCTAEG
;
A
#
# COMPACT_ATOMS: atom_id res chain seq x y z
N MET A 1 47.38 -78.78 39.27
CA MET A 1 47.53 -77.52 38.49
C MET A 1 46.18 -77.15 37.90
N ALA A 2 45.84 -75.87 38.00
CA ALA A 2 44.59 -75.20 37.63
C ALA A 2 44.33 -75.17 36.09
N PRO A 3 43.23 -74.57 35.58
CA PRO A 3 41.81 -74.67 35.98
C PRO A 3 40.77 -74.66 34.81
N LYS A 4 39.56 -75.16 35.15
CA LYS A 4 38.18 -74.65 34.92
C LYS A 4 37.80 -73.90 33.62
N GLN A 5 36.64 -74.25 33.03
CA GLN A 5 35.36 -73.51 33.19
C GLN A 5 34.13 -74.22 32.57
N LYS A 6 32.95 -73.77 33.01
CA LYS A 6 31.58 -74.33 33.03
C LYS A 6 30.88 -74.51 31.66
N PRO A 7 29.86 -75.40 31.56
CA PRO A 7 28.97 -75.50 30.42
C PRO A 7 27.68 -74.64 30.54
N VAL A 8 27.14 -74.39 29.35
CA VAL A 8 26.01 -73.56 28.93
C VAL A 8 24.65 -74.18 29.29
N ALA A 9 23.69 -73.35 29.68
CA ALA A 9 22.28 -73.69 29.86
C ALA A 9 21.44 -73.08 28.72
N GLU A 10 20.44 -73.84 28.26
CA GLU A 10 19.42 -73.49 27.26
C GLU A 10 18.65 -72.19 27.59
N PRO A 11 18.22 -71.43 26.57
CA PRO A 11 17.11 -70.49 26.68
C PRO A 11 15.79 -71.09 26.17
N ALA A 12 14.72 -70.70 26.87
CA ALA A 12 13.30 -71.01 26.66
C ALA A 12 12.71 -70.26 25.44
N PRO A 13 11.46 -70.58 25.01
CA PRO A 13 10.89 -70.11 23.75
C PRO A 13 10.34 -68.68 23.89
N VAL A 14 10.57 -67.85 22.86
CA VAL A 14 9.97 -66.52 22.73
C VAL A 14 8.70 -66.66 21.90
N GLU A 15 7.58 -66.29 22.52
CA GLU A 15 6.28 -66.10 21.87
C GLU A 15 6.38 -64.93 20.88
N VAL A 16 5.97 -65.20 19.65
CA VAL A 16 5.75 -64.24 18.58
C VAL A 16 4.24 -63.99 18.55
N ASP A 17 3.79 -62.77 18.84
CA ASP A 17 2.82 -61.99 18.04
C ASP A 17 2.41 -60.72 18.82
N ASP A 18 3.14 -59.61 18.63
CA ASP A 18 2.62 -58.27 18.90
C ASP A 18 2.59 -57.55 17.55
N GLN A 19 1.41 -57.51 16.95
CA GLN A 19 1.09 -56.64 15.83
C GLN A 19 1.13 -55.18 16.32
N GLN A 20 2.31 -54.56 16.24
CA GLN A 20 2.41 -53.11 16.20
C GLN A 20 1.80 -52.62 14.88
N GLN A 21 0.55 -52.15 14.97
CA GLN A 21 0.01 -51.17 14.04
C GLN A 21 0.95 -49.96 14.03
N THR A 22 1.72 -49.82 12.96
CA THR A 22 2.37 -48.56 12.61
C THR A 22 1.26 -47.55 12.33
N GLU A 23 1.14 -46.54 13.19
CA GLU A 23 0.30 -45.37 12.93
C GLU A 23 0.70 -44.78 11.56
N PRO A 24 -0.28 -44.39 10.71
CA PRO A 24 0.03 -43.68 9.48
C PRO A 24 0.70 -42.37 9.86
N GLY A 25 1.92 -42.16 9.38
CA GLY A 25 2.66 -40.93 9.61
C GLY A 25 1.83 -39.73 9.16
N ASP A 26 1.53 -38.85 10.11
CA ASP A 26 1.16 -37.46 9.82
C ASP A 26 2.33 -36.85 9.04
N GLU A 27 2.22 -36.85 7.71
CA GLU A 27 3.01 -35.94 6.89
C GLU A 27 2.70 -34.53 7.38
N PRO A 28 3.70 -33.69 7.70
CA PRO A 28 3.45 -32.34 8.16
C PRO A 28 2.67 -31.63 7.05
N VAL A 29 1.42 -31.26 7.35
CA VAL A 29 0.61 -30.45 6.45
C VAL A 29 1.32 -29.10 6.34
N GLU A 30 2.05 -28.91 5.24
CA GLU A 30 2.72 -27.65 4.96
C GLU A 30 1.66 -26.54 4.84
N ASP A 31 1.85 -25.45 5.59
CA ASP A 31 0.99 -24.28 5.52
C ASP A 31 1.03 -23.75 4.06
N PRO A 32 -0.13 -23.58 3.38
CA PRO A 32 -0.18 -23.08 2.01
C PRO A 32 0.42 -21.68 1.81
N ARG A 33 0.64 -20.95 2.91
CA ARG A 33 1.34 -19.66 2.93
C ARG A 33 2.85 -19.77 2.90
N SER A 34 3.41 -20.93 3.24
CA SER A 34 4.85 -21.16 3.23
C SER A 34 5.36 -21.27 1.79
N LEU A 35 6.46 -20.58 1.51
CA LEU A 35 7.16 -20.67 0.23
C LEU A 35 8.33 -21.64 0.27
N GLY A 36 8.65 -22.27 1.41
CA GLY A 36 9.86 -23.11 1.54
C GLY A 36 11.17 -22.32 1.65
N THR A 37 11.15 -21.01 1.42
CA THR A 37 12.23 -20.05 1.73
C THR A 37 12.23 -19.58 3.18
N GLY A 38 11.24 -20.01 3.99
CA GLY A 38 10.97 -19.47 5.32
C GLY A 38 10.14 -18.18 5.31
N HIS A 39 9.87 -17.61 4.13
CA HIS A 39 8.95 -16.49 3.99
C HIS A 39 7.50 -16.98 3.92
N MET A 40 6.59 -16.18 4.48
CA MET A 40 5.16 -16.48 4.59
C MET A 40 4.35 -15.46 3.80
N LEU A 41 3.44 -15.94 2.97
CA LEU A 41 2.52 -15.09 2.22
C LEU A 41 1.53 -14.38 3.14
N CYS A 42 1.29 -13.10 2.84
CA CYS A 42 0.31 -12.28 3.55
C CYS A 42 -1.12 -12.65 3.15
N LEU A 43 -1.33 -12.91 1.86
CA LEU A 43 -2.60 -13.26 1.25
C LEU A 43 -2.47 -14.57 0.47
N LEU A 44 -3.52 -15.38 0.41
CA LEU A 44 -3.55 -16.53 -0.48
C LEU A 44 -4.04 -16.12 -1.87
N ASP A 45 -3.87 -17.00 -2.86
CA ASP A 45 -4.32 -16.77 -4.22
C ASP A 45 -5.82 -16.42 -4.30
N ASP A 46 -6.65 -17.09 -3.49
CA ASP A 46 -8.09 -16.84 -3.45
C ASP A 46 -8.44 -15.49 -2.82
N ASP A 47 -7.62 -15.01 -1.89
CA ASP A 47 -7.78 -13.67 -1.30
C ASP A 47 -7.48 -12.59 -2.34
N ILE A 48 -6.41 -12.77 -3.13
CA ILE A 48 -6.06 -11.85 -4.23
C ILE A 48 -7.16 -11.82 -5.28
N ARG A 49 -7.69 -12.98 -5.69
CA ARG A 49 -8.82 -13.05 -6.64
C ARG A 49 -10.05 -12.36 -6.08
N ALA A 50 -10.39 -12.60 -4.81
CA ALA A 50 -11.52 -11.94 -4.17
C ALA A 50 -11.39 -10.41 -4.17
N ILE A 51 -10.18 -9.88 -3.97
CA ILE A 51 -9.92 -8.42 -4.04
C ILE A 51 -10.06 -7.92 -5.49
N TRP A 52 -9.52 -8.64 -6.48
CA TRP A 52 -9.64 -8.24 -7.89
C TRP A 52 -11.10 -8.27 -8.38
N ASP A 53 -11.88 -9.25 -7.96
CA ASP A 53 -13.28 -9.41 -8.38
C ASP A 53 -14.24 -8.49 -7.62
N ALA A 54 -13.81 -7.91 -6.50
CA ALA A 54 -14.64 -7.00 -5.71
C ALA A 54 -14.83 -5.63 -6.40
N PRO A 55 -15.97 -4.95 -6.15
CA PRO A 55 -16.16 -3.55 -6.54
C PRO A 55 -15.08 -2.65 -5.94
N GLU A 56 -14.62 -1.65 -6.69
CA GLU A 56 -13.53 -0.74 -6.29
C GLU A 56 -13.73 -0.13 -4.89
N VAL A 57 -14.98 0.23 -4.56
CA VAL A 57 -15.36 0.80 -3.25
C VAL A 57 -15.17 -0.14 -2.07
N ASP A 58 -15.16 -1.46 -2.29
CA ASP A 58 -15.09 -2.48 -1.25
C ASP A 58 -13.67 -3.07 -1.09
N ARG A 59 -12.79 -2.87 -2.08
CA ARG A 59 -11.46 -3.51 -2.14
C ARG A 59 -10.56 -3.17 -0.95
N LEU A 60 -10.57 -1.90 -0.54
CA LEU A 60 -9.75 -1.43 0.58
C LEU A 60 -10.21 -2.08 1.90
N SER A 61 -11.53 -2.16 2.12
CA SER A 61 -12.10 -2.80 3.30
C SER A 61 -11.79 -4.30 3.32
N LEU A 62 -11.92 -4.99 2.19
CA LEU A 62 -11.55 -6.40 2.07
C LEU A 62 -10.07 -6.65 2.33
N LEU A 63 -9.19 -5.76 1.85
CA LEU A 63 -7.76 -5.85 2.11
C LEU A 63 -7.44 -5.68 3.61
N ALA A 64 -8.05 -4.68 4.24
CA ALA A 64 -7.87 -4.38 5.67
C ALA A 64 -8.33 -5.53 6.59
N GLU A 65 -9.38 -6.26 6.21
CA GLU A 65 -9.83 -7.45 6.94
C GLU A 65 -8.81 -8.61 6.91
N ARG A 66 -7.95 -8.65 5.89
CA ARG A 66 -7.06 -9.79 5.63
C ARG A 66 -5.61 -9.53 6.04
N ILE A 67 -5.17 -8.28 6.05
CA ILE A 67 -3.80 -7.90 6.40
C ILE A 67 -3.80 -7.10 7.69
N PRO A 68 -3.32 -7.67 8.81
CA PRO A 68 -3.13 -6.89 10.01
C PRO A 68 -1.98 -5.88 9.80
N ILE A 69 -2.26 -4.61 10.03
CA ILE A 69 -1.24 -3.56 10.11
C ILE A 69 -1.02 -3.19 11.57
N GLU A 70 0.23 -3.22 11.98
CA GLU A 70 0.68 -2.73 13.29
C GLU A 70 1.20 -1.28 13.15
N ALA A 71 0.32 -0.37 12.74
CA ALA A 71 0.66 1.04 12.59
C ALA A 71 0.48 1.78 13.91
N ALA A 72 1.27 2.84 14.11
CA ALA A 72 1.19 3.67 15.31
C ALA A 72 -0.08 4.56 15.34
N ASP A 73 -0.66 4.86 14.17
CA ASP A 73 -1.85 5.69 14.02
C ASP A 73 -2.64 5.30 12.74
N ASN A 74 -3.92 5.66 12.72
CA ASN A 74 -4.86 5.34 11.63
C ASN A 74 -4.42 5.89 10.27
N PHE A 75 -3.66 6.99 10.24
CA PHE A 75 -3.25 7.61 8.99
C PHE A 75 -2.11 6.84 8.32
N ARG A 76 -1.15 6.34 9.12
CA ARG A 76 -0.11 5.43 8.65
C ARG A 76 -0.71 4.11 8.16
N GLU A 77 -1.69 3.59 8.89
CA GLU A 77 -2.45 2.41 8.46
C GLU A 77 -3.10 2.62 7.08
N GLU A 78 -3.74 3.78 6.88
CA GLU A 78 -4.36 4.14 5.61
C GLU A 78 -3.34 4.22 4.46
N ILE A 79 -2.19 4.88 4.67
CA ILE A 79 -1.12 4.95 3.65
C ILE A 79 -0.62 3.56 3.26
N GLU A 80 -0.37 2.70 4.26
CA GLU A 80 0.13 1.35 4.00
C GLU A 80 -0.90 0.49 3.27
N MET A 81 -2.17 0.56 3.67
CA MET A 81 -3.26 -0.11 2.95
C MET A 81 -3.37 0.36 1.51
N GLN A 82 -3.27 1.67 1.28
CA GLN A 82 -3.31 2.22 -0.08
C GLN A 82 -2.12 1.78 -0.92
N LEU A 83 -0.91 1.73 -0.35
CA LEU A 83 0.26 1.19 -1.03
C LEU A 83 0.04 -0.27 -1.45
N TYR A 84 -0.46 -1.10 -0.54
CA TYR A 84 -0.71 -2.52 -0.80
C TYR A 84 -1.81 -2.72 -1.83
N LEU A 85 -2.91 -1.97 -1.75
CA LEU A 85 -4.00 -2.03 -2.72
C LEU A 85 -3.52 -1.60 -4.10
N THR A 86 -2.81 -0.49 -4.20
CA THR A 86 -2.30 0.03 -5.50
C THR A 86 -1.37 -0.99 -6.15
N LEU A 87 -0.51 -1.66 -5.37
CA LEU A 87 0.31 -2.77 -5.86
C LEU A 87 -0.55 -3.92 -6.40
N ILE A 88 -1.52 -4.42 -5.61
CA ILE A 88 -2.39 -5.53 -6.01
C ILE A 88 -3.13 -5.21 -7.31
N GLU A 89 -3.66 -3.99 -7.43
CA GLU A 89 -4.37 -3.55 -8.62
C GLU A 89 -3.45 -3.39 -9.84
N HIS A 90 -2.22 -2.90 -9.64
CA HIS A 90 -1.24 -2.78 -10.72
C HIS A 90 -0.72 -4.15 -11.19
N CYS A 91 -0.65 -5.13 -10.30
CA CYS A 91 -0.30 -6.50 -10.68
C CYS A 91 -1.39 -7.21 -11.49
N SER A 92 -2.64 -6.77 -11.41
CA SER A 92 -3.78 -7.37 -12.09
C SER A 92 -3.71 -7.22 -13.62
N ASP A 93 -4.31 -8.16 -14.34
CA ASP A 93 -4.57 -8.07 -15.78
C ASP A 93 -5.80 -7.23 -16.13
N GLN A 94 -6.59 -6.82 -15.14
CA GLN A 94 -7.78 -5.98 -15.33
C GLN A 94 -7.43 -4.53 -15.73
N ARG A 95 -6.23 -4.06 -15.39
CA ARG A 95 -5.76 -2.72 -15.76
C ARG A 95 -5.07 -2.76 -17.12
N LYS A 96 -5.33 -1.75 -17.96
CA LYS A 96 -4.73 -1.61 -19.28
C LYS A 96 -3.19 -1.60 -19.25
N ASP A 97 -2.63 -0.99 -18.21
CA ASP A 97 -1.19 -0.87 -17.98
C ASP A 97 -0.74 -1.78 -16.82
N GLY A 98 -1.49 -2.85 -16.54
CA GLY A 98 -1.17 -3.81 -15.50
C GLY A 98 -0.03 -4.75 -15.88
N LEU A 99 0.62 -5.35 -14.88
CA LEU A 99 1.72 -6.28 -15.06
C LEU A 99 1.26 -7.69 -15.51
N CYS A 100 -0.05 -7.95 -15.49
CA CYS A 100 -0.65 -9.24 -15.84
C CYS A 100 -0.07 -10.42 -15.06
N LEU A 101 0.23 -10.21 -13.78
CA LEU A 101 0.77 -11.24 -12.89
C LEU A 101 -0.35 -12.17 -12.43
N THR A 102 0.01 -13.42 -12.15
CA THR A 102 -0.89 -14.38 -11.51
C THR A 102 -1.16 -14.01 -10.04
N ALA A 103 -2.27 -14.47 -9.49
CA ALA A 103 -2.62 -14.24 -8.08
C ALA A 103 -1.49 -14.66 -7.11
N ARG A 104 -0.82 -15.78 -7.40
CA ARG A 104 0.34 -16.24 -6.62
C ARG A 104 1.51 -15.27 -6.69
N GLN A 105 1.85 -14.79 -7.90
CA GLN A 105 2.91 -13.80 -8.10
C GLN A 105 2.58 -12.48 -7.39
N THR A 106 1.33 -12.01 -7.46
CA THR A 106 0.88 -10.81 -6.74
C THR A 106 1.00 -10.97 -5.23
N SER A 107 0.65 -12.14 -4.68
CA SER A 107 0.82 -12.42 -3.27
C SER A 107 2.29 -12.38 -2.83
N VAL A 108 3.19 -12.96 -3.63
CA VAL A 108 4.65 -12.89 -3.37
C VAL A 108 5.15 -11.44 -3.47
N ALA A 109 4.71 -10.68 -4.47
CA ALA A 109 5.08 -9.27 -4.62
C ALA A 109 4.63 -8.43 -3.40
N LEU A 110 3.40 -8.65 -2.93
CA LEU A 110 2.86 -8.00 -1.74
C LEU A 110 3.64 -8.38 -0.48
N MET A 111 3.98 -9.65 -0.31
CA MET A 111 4.84 -10.11 0.79
C MET A 111 6.21 -9.42 0.76
N MET A 112 6.85 -9.32 -0.41
CA MET A 112 8.13 -8.59 -0.54
C MET A 112 7.98 -7.15 -0.08
N VAL A 113 6.95 -6.43 -0.55
CA VAL A 113 6.71 -5.03 -0.17
C VAL A 113 6.39 -4.89 1.32
N LYS A 114 5.55 -5.77 1.89
CA LYS A 114 5.25 -5.76 3.32
C LYS A 114 6.51 -5.96 4.16
N MET A 115 7.38 -6.90 3.79
CA MET A 115 8.66 -7.11 4.48
C MET A 115 9.56 -5.88 4.44
N LEU A 116 9.54 -5.10 3.35
CA LEU A 116 10.29 -3.84 3.29
C LEU A 116 9.70 -2.79 4.23
N VAL A 117 8.37 -2.62 4.22
CA VAL A 117 7.67 -1.67 5.11
C VAL A 117 7.88 -2.02 6.58
N ASP A 118 7.78 -3.30 6.94
CA ASP A 118 7.98 -3.77 8.31
C ASP A 118 9.41 -3.53 8.79
N ASP A 119 10.42 -3.74 7.94
CA ASP A 119 11.83 -3.44 8.26
C ASP A 119 12.07 -1.94 8.47
N ILE A 120 11.47 -1.10 7.62
CA ILE A 120 11.53 0.35 7.77
C ILE A 120 10.93 0.75 9.10
N ARG A 121 9.76 0.21 9.45
CA ARG A 121 9.12 0.48 10.75
C ARG A 121 10.02 0.04 11.90
N ALA A 122 10.59 -1.16 11.82
CA ALA A 122 11.39 -1.75 12.89
C ALA A 122 12.68 -0.96 13.18
N GLY A 123 13.26 -0.30 12.18
CA GLY A 123 14.46 0.50 12.39
C GLY A 123 14.24 2.01 12.44
N VAL A 124 12.99 2.44 12.62
CA VAL A 124 12.68 3.79 13.11
C VAL A 124 12.63 3.74 14.64
N GLU A 125 13.60 4.37 15.29
CA GLU A 125 13.62 4.53 16.74
C GLU A 125 12.93 5.86 17.10
N LEU A 126 11.90 5.81 17.92
CA LEU A 126 11.22 6.99 18.46
C LEU A 126 11.69 7.26 19.90
N ASP A 127 11.81 8.53 20.29
CA ASP A 127 12.03 8.91 21.68
C ASP A 127 10.73 8.90 22.50
N ALA A 128 10.84 9.27 23.78
CA ALA A 128 9.70 9.37 24.69
C ALA A 128 8.67 10.46 24.29
N SER A 129 9.03 11.37 23.38
CA SER A 129 8.12 12.39 22.82
C SER A 129 7.47 11.95 21.51
N GLY A 130 7.86 10.79 20.96
CA GLY A 130 7.37 10.29 19.68
C GLY A 130 8.14 10.83 18.47
N GLU A 131 9.25 11.53 18.70
CA GLU A 131 10.11 12.07 17.65
C GLU A 131 11.13 11.03 17.20
N VAL A 132 11.49 11.05 15.92
CA VAL A 132 12.42 10.07 15.33
C VAL A 132 13.86 10.38 15.75
N VAL A 133 14.45 9.47 16.51
CA VAL A 133 15.85 9.53 17.00
C VAL A 133 16.80 8.92 15.99
N ARG A 134 16.35 7.87 15.29
CA ARG A 134 17.16 7.14 14.32
C ARG A 134 16.28 6.54 13.24
N THR A 135 16.76 6.57 12.01
CA THR A 135 16.13 5.92 10.86
C THR A 135 17.09 4.90 10.26
N VAL A 136 16.54 3.83 9.69
CA VAL A 136 17.29 2.92 8.81
C VAL A 136 17.79 3.71 7.61
N GLU A 137 19.03 3.47 7.20
CA GLU A 137 19.53 3.99 5.93
C GLU A 137 18.69 3.41 4.77
N LYS A 138 18.20 4.28 3.88
CA LYS A 138 17.37 3.90 2.72
C LYS A 138 18.00 2.77 1.88
N THR A 139 19.32 2.69 1.87
CA THR A 139 20.14 1.70 1.16
C THR A 139 19.85 0.26 1.60
N ALA A 140 19.59 0.02 2.88
CA ALA A 140 19.36 -1.33 3.41
C ALA A 140 18.06 -1.96 2.87
N ALA A 141 16.99 -1.17 2.74
CA ALA A 141 15.73 -1.64 2.17
C ALA A 141 15.87 -2.00 0.68
N VAL A 142 16.66 -1.23 -0.07
CA VAL A 142 16.93 -1.50 -1.49
C VAL A 142 17.72 -2.80 -1.66
N ASP A 143 18.74 -3.00 -0.85
CA ASP A 143 19.56 -4.22 -0.92
C ASP A 143 18.74 -5.45 -0.53
N LYS A 144 17.86 -5.34 0.48
CA LYS A 144 16.93 -6.41 0.83
C LYS A 144 15.94 -6.71 -0.30
N PHE A 145 15.40 -5.69 -0.96
CA PHE A 145 14.53 -5.91 -2.13
C PHE A 145 15.28 -6.62 -3.25
N ARG A 146 16.52 -6.23 -3.55
CA ARG A 146 17.36 -6.90 -4.56
C ARG A 146 17.60 -8.37 -4.22
N GLU A 147 17.88 -8.68 -2.96
CA GLU A 147 18.05 -10.06 -2.49
C GLU A 147 16.78 -10.89 -2.68
N LEU A 148 15.62 -10.34 -2.28
CA LEU A 148 14.32 -11.00 -2.49
C LEU A 148 14.03 -11.18 -3.99
N ALA A 149 14.30 -10.16 -4.81
CA ALA A 149 14.08 -10.21 -6.25
C ALA A 149 14.92 -11.30 -6.92
N LEU A 150 16.20 -11.43 -6.54
CA LEU A 150 17.07 -12.51 -7.02
C LEU A 150 16.57 -13.88 -6.56
N THR A 151 16.19 -14.01 -5.29
CA THR A 151 15.65 -15.25 -4.72
C THR A 151 14.43 -15.73 -5.51
N TYR A 152 13.46 -14.85 -5.76
CA TYR A 152 12.20 -15.21 -6.43
C TYR A 152 12.26 -15.24 -7.97
N THR A 153 13.43 -14.96 -8.54
CA THR A 153 13.69 -15.06 -9.99
C THR A 153 14.61 -16.22 -10.33
N ILE A 154 15.59 -16.54 -9.46
CA ILE A 154 16.66 -17.52 -9.73
C ILE A 154 16.47 -18.78 -8.89
N ASP A 155 16.48 -18.63 -7.56
CA ASP A 155 16.52 -19.78 -6.65
C ASP A 155 15.15 -20.45 -6.53
N MET A 156 14.10 -19.63 -6.52
CA MET A 156 12.70 -20.03 -6.48
C MET A 156 11.94 -19.26 -7.54
N PRO A 157 11.94 -19.72 -8.81
CA PRO A 157 11.46 -18.93 -9.93
C PRO A 157 9.92 -18.79 -9.91
N VAL A 158 9.45 -17.80 -9.16
CA VAL A 158 8.06 -17.34 -9.14
C VAL A 158 7.85 -16.31 -10.26
N PHE A 159 8.87 -15.50 -10.53
CA PHE A 159 8.86 -14.50 -11.58
C PHE A 159 9.87 -14.86 -12.66
N SER A 160 9.52 -14.57 -13.91
CA SER A 160 10.48 -14.47 -14.98
C SER A 160 11.30 -13.16 -14.86
N PRO A 161 12.52 -13.11 -15.42
CA PRO A 161 13.34 -11.89 -15.35
C PRO A 161 12.65 -10.63 -15.90
N PRO A 162 11.87 -10.66 -17.00
CA PRO A 162 11.13 -9.49 -17.47
C PRO A 162 10.03 -9.04 -16.49
N GLU A 163 9.29 -9.97 -15.88
CA GLU A 163 8.25 -9.65 -14.88
C GLU A 163 8.88 -9.01 -13.64
N MET A 164 9.97 -9.57 -13.13
CA MET A 164 10.67 -9.01 -11.97
C MET A 164 11.24 -7.62 -12.28
N ARG A 165 11.74 -7.40 -13.51
CA ARG A 165 12.18 -6.07 -13.94
C ARG A 165 11.04 -5.06 -13.91
N LEU A 166 9.89 -5.38 -14.51
CA LEU A 166 8.73 -4.48 -14.52
C LEU A 166 8.22 -4.21 -13.11
N LEU A 167 8.16 -5.23 -12.25
CA LEU A 167 7.80 -5.07 -10.84
C LEU A 167 8.79 -4.17 -10.10
N SER A 168 10.10 -4.38 -10.30
CA SER A 168 11.15 -3.53 -9.73
C SER A 168 11.04 -2.08 -10.21
N ASP A 169 10.79 -1.84 -11.50
CA ASP A 169 10.63 -0.51 -12.06
C ASP A 169 9.39 0.19 -11.47
N TYR A 170 8.27 -0.55 -11.37
CA TYR A 170 7.04 -0.06 -10.75
C TYR A 170 7.25 0.31 -9.28
N LEU A 171 7.88 -0.56 -8.49
CA LEU A 171 8.20 -0.29 -7.09
C LEU A 171 9.20 0.86 -6.98
N GLY A 172 10.20 0.94 -7.86
CA GLY A 172 11.12 2.07 -7.95
C GLY A 172 10.40 3.42 -8.06
N LEU A 173 9.31 3.48 -8.81
CA LEU A 173 8.50 4.70 -8.97
C LEU A 173 7.51 4.91 -7.82
N THR A 174 6.80 3.87 -7.40
CA THR A 174 5.64 3.98 -6.50
C THR A 174 5.98 3.73 -5.04
N PHE A 175 6.77 2.70 -4.74
CA PHE A 175 7.19 2.38 -3.38
C PHE A 175 8.02 3.51 -2.79
N PHE A 176 8.94 4.12 -3.56
CA PHE A 176 9.71 5.26 -3.05
C PHE A 176 8.86 6.51 -2.80
N ALA A 177 7.84 6.76 -3.62
CA ALA A 177 6.91 7.86 -3.38
C ALA A 177 6.10 7.63 -2.09
N HIS A 178 5.50 6.44 -1.94
CA HIS A 178 4.77 6.06 -0.72
C HIS A 178 5.67 5.98 0.51
N TYR A 179 6.92 5.54 0.33
CA TYR A 179 7.95 5.54 1.36
C TYR A 179 8.29 6.95 1.82
N ASN A 180 8.55 7.88 0.90
CA ASN A 180 8.84 9.26 1.26
C ASN A 180 7.63 9.90 1.96
N LEU A 181 6.40 9.56 1.54
CA LEU A 181 5.18 9.99 2.22
C LEU A 181 5.07 9.38 3.63
N TYR A 182 5.32 8.08 3.79
CA TYR A 182 5.31 7.40 5.08
C TYR A 182 6.37 7.98 6.03
N MET A 183 7.60 8.17 5.54
CA MET A 183 8.68 8.82 6.28
C MET A 183 8.36 10.27 6.62
N TYR A 184 7.73 11.03 5.72
CA TYR A 184 7.26 12.38 6.05
C TYR A 184 6.29 12.36 7.23
N CYS A 185 5.41 11.37 7.31
CA CYS A 185 4.46 11.21 8.42
C CYS A 185 5.11 10.71 9.72
N LEU A 186 6.31 10.15 9.64
CA LEU A 186 7.14 9.83 10.80
C LEU A 186 7.92 11.06 11.28
N MET A 187 8.49 11.83 10.37
CA MET A 187 9.45 12.89 10.66
C MET A 187 8.81 14.26 10.93
N CYS A 188 7.59 14.50 10.45
CA CYS A 188 6.93 15.79 10.60
C CYS A 188 5.76 15.67 11.59
N PRO A 189 5.85 16.28 12.79
CA PRO A 189 4.74 16.32 13.71
C PRO A 189 3.57 17.05 13.05
N ARG A 190 2.48 16.33 12.81
CA ARG A 190 1.27 16.90 12.23
C ARG A 190 0.57 17.76 13.28
N GLN A 191 0.40 19.04 12.99
CA GLN A 191 -0.59 19.86 13.67
C GLN A 191 -1.97 19.38 13.20
N MET A 192 -2.57 18.41 13.89
CA MET A 192 -3.99 18.12 13.70
C MET A 192 -4.80 19.25 14.32
N GLU A 193 -5.22 20.21 13.50
CA GLU A 193 -6.28 21.13 13.92
C GLU A 193 -7.57 20.33 14.06
N ARG A 194 -8.04 20.15 15.31
CA ARG A 194 -9.37 19.60 15.56
C ARG A 194 -10.40 20.65 15.19
N ILE A 195 -11.11 20.43 14.10
CA ILE A 195 -12.28 21.22 13.74
C ILE A 195 -13.47 20.67 14.54
N GLU A 196 -13.84 21.35 15.61
CA GLU A 196 -15.07 21.03 16.37
C GLU A 196 -16.28 21.59 15.61
N VAL A 197 -16.93 20.76 14.82
CA VAL A 197 -18.18 21.13 14.14
C VAL A 197 -19.34 20.89 15.11
N THR A 198 -19.86 21.97 15.70
CA THR A 198 -21.12 21.89 16.47
C THR A 198 -22.29 21.85 15.50
N LEU A 199 -22.78 20.66 15.18
CA LEU A 199 -24.00 20.47 14.40
C LEU A 199 -25.21 20.75 15.29
N VAL A 200 -25.87 21.88 15.07
CA VAL A 200 -27.19 22.16 15.65
C VAL A 200 -28.20 21.31 14.87
N LEU A 201 -28.52 20.15 15.42
CA LEU A 201 -29.59 19.31 14.88
C LEU A 201 -30.92 20.05 15.06
N PRO A 202 -31.76 20.17 14.02
CA PRO A 202 -33.10 20.70 14.18
C PRO A 202 -33.86 19.83 15.19
N GLU A 203 -34.64 20.49 16.06
CA GLU A 203 -35.48 19.81 17.03
C GLU A 203 -36.42 18.85 16.29
N PRO A 204 -36.51 17.57 16.70
CA PRO A 204 -37.37 16.61 16.02
C PRO A 204 -38.81 17.12 16.02
N GLU A 205 -39.47 17.11 14.87
CA GLU A 205 -40.86 17.51 14.77
C GLU A 205 -41.71 16.68 15.73
N VAL A 206 -42.59 17.36 16.48
CA VAL A 206 -43.51 16.71 17.40
C VAL A 206 -44.34 15.71 16.59
N PRO A 207 -44.39 14.43 17.00
CA PRO A 207 -45.17 13.45 16.27
C PRO A 207 -46.62 13.92 16.18
N PRO A 208 -47.28 13.75 15.02
CA PRO A 208 -48.65 14.18 14.84
C PRO A 208 -49.55 13.52 15.91
N PRO A 209 -50.56 14.25 16.41
CA PRO A 209 -51.44 13.73 17.46
C PRO A 209 -52.17 12.47 17.00
N LEU A 210 -52.18 11.45 17.87
CA LEU A 210 -52.86 10.16 17.66
C LEU A 210 -54.38 10.27 17.41
N GLU A 211 -54.96 11.45 17.61
CA GLU A 211 -56.37 11.75 17.34
C GLU A 211 -56.68 11.81 15.83
N GLU A 212 -55.67 12.03 14.98
CA GLU A 212 -55.77 11.97 13.52
C GLU A 212 -55.46 10.59 12.94
N ALA A 213 -55.03 9.64 13.79
CA ALA A 213 -54.85 8.25 13.38
C ALA A 213 -56.23 7.62 13.19
N ALA A 214 -56.76 7.71 11.96
CA ALA A 214 -57.95 6.97 11.57
C ALA A 214 -57.70 5.48 11.83
N GLU A 215 -58.47 4.87 12.73
CA GLU A 215 -58.58 3.42 12.80
C GLU A 215 -59.03 2.94 11.42
N LEU A 216 -58.13 2.28 10.70
CA LEU A 216 -58.50 1.45 9.56
C LEU A 216 -59.34 0.30 10.12
N SER A 217 -60.64 0.52 10.25
CA SER A 217 -61.60 -0.55 10.44
C SER A 217 -61.43 -1.53 9.27
N ASP A 218 -61.16 -2.80 9.60
CA ASP A 218 -60.99 -3.94 8.70
C ASP A 218 -62.27 -4.30 7.92
N ASP A 219 -62.92 -3.32 7.30
CA ASP A 219 -64.14 -3.50 6.51
C ASP A 219 -63.96 -2.93 5.11
N ILE A 220 -63.05 -3.52 4.31
CA ILE A 220 -63.16 -3.44 2.85
C ILE A 220 -62.88 -4.80 2.22
N SER A 221 -63.94 -5.62 2.22
CA SER A 221 -64.23 -6.51 1.10
C SER A 221 -64.31 -5.68 -0.19
N GLY A 222 -63.21 -5.68 -0.95
CA GLY A 222 -63.18 -5.49 -2.40
C GLY A 222 -63.29 -4.06 -2.93
N SER A 223 -62.19 -3.54 -3.48
CA SER A 223 -62.14 -3.00 -4.86
C SER A 223 -60.77 -2.37 -5.17
N LYS A 224 -60.09 -3.00 -6.12
CA LYS A 224 -59.01 -2.60 -7.04
C LYS A 224 -58.60 -1.10 -7.14
N GLN A 225 -57.26 -0.90 -7.07
CA GLN A 225 -56.36 -0.01 -7.86
C GLN A 225 -56.46 1.53 -7.73
N PRO A 226 -55.43 2.31 -8.17
CA PRO A 226 -53.97 2.09 -8.14
C PRO A 226 -53.20 3.28 -7.49
N LEU A 227 -52.06 3.00 -6.85
CA LEU A 227 -51.12 4.00 -6.35
C LEU A 227 -50.15 4.42 -7.47
N GLU A 228 -50.44 5.56 -8.11
CA GLU A 228 -49.45 6.33 -8.87
C GLU A 228 -49.54 7.81 -8.45
N ALA A 229 -48.36 8.39 -8.27
CA ALA A 229 -48.05 9.82 -8.19
C ALA A 229 -48.54 10.60 -6.95
N VAL A 230 -47.66 10.82 -5.97
CA VAL A 230 -47.17 12.16 -5.56
C VAL A 230 -45.84 11.97 -4.81
N ALA A 231 -44.72 12.09 -5.51
CA ALA A 231 -43.42 12.40 -4.91
C ALA A 231 -42.69 13.33 -5.88
N ARG A 232 -43.11 14.59 -5.89
CA ARG A 232 -42.42 15.69 -6.57
C ARG A 232 -42.45 16.92 -5.67
N SER A 233 -41.25 17.46 -5.47
CA SER A 233 -40.93 18.83 -5.04
C SER A 233 -40.91 19.13 -3.55
N THR A 234 -39.70 19.07 -3.00
CA THR A 234 -39.11 20.23 -2.30
C THR A 234 -37.58 20.17 -2.44
N SER A 235 -37.08 20.75 -3.53
CA SER A 235 -35.71 21.27 -3.58
C SER A 235 -35.67 22.50 -2.68
N GLN A 236 -34.87 22.46 -1.62
CA GLN A 236 -34.53 23.63 -0.84
C GLN A 236 -33.10 23.99 -1.17
N GLU A 237 -32.97 25.11 -1.89
CA GLU A 237 -31.70 25.78 -2.19
C GLU A 237 -31.03 26.20 -0.87
N VAL A 238 -29.77 25.84 -0.70
CA VAL A 238 -28.90 26.37 0.34
C VAL A 238 -28.10 27.51 -0.30
N ASP A 239 -28.46 28.74 0.06
CA ASP A 239 -27.68 29.93 -0.22
C ASP A 239 -26.40 29.88 0.63
N VAL A 240 -25.26 29.58 0.00
CA VAL A 240 -23.94 29.78 0.59
C VAL A 240 -23.38 31.08 0.00
N ILE A 241 -23.47 32.16 0.78
CA ILE A 241 -22.77 33.40 0.50
C ILE A 241 -21.30 33.19 0.92
N LEU A 242 -20.43 32.96 -0.06
CA LEU A 242 -18.98 33.09 0.08
C LEU A 242 -18.57 34.37 -0.65
N GLU A 243 -18.29 35.42 0.11
CA GLU A 243 -17.51 36.55 -0.38
C GLU A 243 -16.04 36.13 -0.43
N GLU A 244 -15.49 35.94 -1.63
CA GLU A 244 -14.05 35.98 -1.85
C GLU A 244 -13.76 36.82 -3.10
N ASP A 245 -13.24 38.01 -2.85
CA ASP A 245 -12.79 39.02 -3.80
C ASP A 245 -11.25 38.97 -3.81
N THR A 246 -10.63 38.48 -4.90
CA THR A 246 -9.37 38.98 -5.52
C THR A 246 -8.86 38.05 -6.65
N PRO A 247 -8.03 38.56 -7.60
CA PRO A 247 -8.13 38.21 -9.01
C PRO A 247 -7.08 37.22 -9.55
N ASP A 248 -7.49 36.59 -10.66
CA ASP A 248 -6.77 35.82 -11.68
C ASP A 248 -5.24 35.95 -11.74
N GLU A 249 -4.55 34.82 -11.49
CA GLU A 249 -3.29 34.47 -12.17
C GLU A 249 -3.35 33.03 -12.70
N PRO A 250 -2.81 32.75 -13.91
CA PRO A 250 -2.90 31.43 -14.52
C PRO A 250 -1.89 30.45 -13.90
N VAL A 251 -2.39 29.46 -13.17
CA VAL A 251 -1.59 28.34 -12.65
C VAL A 251 -1.27 27.38 -13.82
N GLN A 252 -0.01 27.40 -14.27
CA GLN A 252 0.55 26.32 -15.09
C GLN A 252 0.95 25.15 -14.19
N ASP A 253 0.35 24.01 -14.47
CA ASP A 253 0.66 22.71 -13.89
C ASP A 253 2.07 22.26 -14.29
N LEU A 254 2.98 22.17 -13.32
CA LEU A 254 4.32 21.61 -13.46
C LEU A 254 4.68 20.84 -12.18
N THR A 255 4.24 19.59 -12.10
CA THR A 255 4.85 18.58 -11.25
C THR A 255 6.32 18.41 -11.65
N SER A 256 7.25 18.89 -10.80
CA SER A 256 8.69 18.58 -10.91
C SER A 256 9.06 17.56 -9.83
N PRO A 257 9.80 16.49 -10.16
CA PRO A 257 10.37 15.58 -9.16
C PRO A 257 11.52 16.26 -8.39
N PRO A 258 11.88 15.78 -7.18
CA PRO A 258 13.00 16.31 -6.44
C PRO A 258 14.31 15.95 -7.16
N VAL A 259 15.10 16.98 -7.49
CA VAL A 259 16.45 16.84 -8.01
C VAL A 259 17.37 16.52 -6.83
N GLU A 260 17.83 15.27 -6.74
CA GLU A 260 19.02 14.95 -5.96
C GLU A 260 20.24 15.59 -6.64
N ASP A 261 21.21 16.08 -5.85
CA ASP A 261 22.48 16.67 -6.29
C ASP A 261 23.41 15.63 -6.96
N GLY A 262 22.91 15.00 -8.01
CA GLY A 262 23.67 14.22 -8.98
C GLY A 262 23.76 15.03 -10.26
N GLN A 263 24.97 15.26 -10.74
CA GLN A 263 25.25 15.91 -12.01
C GLN A 263 24.59 15.09 -13.14
N VAL A 264 23.37 15.47 -13.57
CA VAL A 264 22.64 14.79 -14.65
C VAL A 264 23.26 15.20 -15.99
N THR A 265 24.34 14.52 -16.36
CA THR A 265 24.82 14.50 -17.75
C THR A 265 24.43 13.16 -18.35
N VAL A 266 23.18 13.01 -18.78
CA VAL A 266 22.79 11.88 -19.63
C VAL A 266 23.46 12.09 -20.98
N GLY A 267 24.43 11.24 -21.30
CA GLY A 267 25.17 11.35 -22.56
C GLY A 267 24.29 10.96 -23.74
N VAL A 268 24.37 11.68 -24.85
CA VAL A 268 23.69 11.34 -26.12
C VAL A 268 23.96 9.88 -26.54
N GLN A 269 25.15 9.37 -26.20
CA GLN A 269 25.57 7.98 -26.41
C GLN A 269 24.64 6.96 -25.73
N GLU A 270 24.20 7.25 -24.50
CA GLU A 270 23.35 6.38 -23.67
C GLU A 270 21.91 6.36 -24.19
N LEU A 271 21.43 7.48 -24.72
CA LEU A 271 20.14 7.57 -25.41
C LEU A 271 20.15 6.79 -26.73
N ILE A 272 21.25 6.81 -27.49
CA ILE A 272 21.39 6.02 -28.72
C ILE A 272 21.44 4.51 -28.40
N GLU A 273 22.11 4.12 -27.31
CA GLU A 273 22.16 2.72 -26.84
C GLU A 273 20.80 2.19 -26.39
N SER A 274 19.87 3.08 -25.99
CA SER A 274 18.48 2.73 -25.67
C SER A 274 17.59 2.45 -26.89
N GLY A 275 18.14 2.55 -28.11
CA GLY A 275 17.44 2.26 -29.37
C GLY A 275 16.67 3.45 -29.94
N LEU A 276 16.87 4.66 -29.40
CA LEU A 276 16.41 5.89 -30.05
C LEU A 276 17.27 6.18 -31.28
N ASP A 277 16.62 6.66 -32.34
CA ASP A 277 17.36 7.19 -33.48
C ASP A 277 18.18 8.42 -33.06
N GLU A 278 19.34 8.59 -33.68
CA GLU A 278 20.34 9.62 -33.32
C GLU A 278 19.75 11.04 -33.39
N ALA A 279 18.81 11.30 -34.30
CA ALA A 279 18.16 12.60 -34.42
C ALA A 279 17.22 12.88 -33.24
N THR A 280 16.44 11.88 -32.82
CA THR A 280 15.57 11.99 -31.62
C THR A 280 16.40 12.05 -30.34
N ALA A 281 17.48 11.28 -30.23
CA ALA A 281 18.38 11.33 -29.07
C ALA A 281 19.01 12.72 -28.89
N LEU A 282 19.44 13.36 -29.99
CA LEU A 282 19.95 14.73 -29.96
C LEU A 282 18.89 15.76 -29.57
N ALA A 283 17.67 15.64 -30.12
CA ALA A 283 16.57 16.55 -29.79
C ALA A 283 16.15 16.45 -28.31
N VAL A 284 16.12 15.22 -27.77
CA VAL A 284 15.83 14.97 -26.35
C VAL A 284 16.93 15.53 -25.46
N SER A 285 18.20 15.32 -25.83
CA SER A 285 19.34 15.88 -25.09
C SER A 285 19.33 17.41 -25.07
N GLU A 286 19.00 18.07 -26.19
CA GLU A 286 18.90 19.52 -26.26
C GLU A 286 17.77 20.05 -25.37
N LYS A 287 16.60 19.38 -25.39
CA LYS A 287 15.46 19.74 -24.54
C LYS A 287 15.74 19.53 -23.05
N LEU A 288 16.44 18.46 -22.70
CA LEU A 288 16.88 18.23 -21.32
C LEU A 288 17.86 19.30 -20.84
N SER A 289 18.82 19.69 -21.69
CA SER A 289 19.75 20.77 -21.36
C SER A 289 19.04 22.12 -21.16
N GLU A 290 18.03 22.42 -21.97
CA GLU A 290 17.20 23.62 -21.83
C GLU A 290 16.42 23.60 -20.50
N LEU A 291 15.82 22.46 -20.15
CA LEU A 291 15.08 22.29 -18.90
C LEU A 291 15.97 22.45 -17.66
N VAL A 292 17.17 21.85 -17.68
CA VAL A 292 18.15 21.98 -16.59
C VAL A 292 18.53 23.44 -16.39
N SER A 293 18.79 24.19 -17.45
CA SER A 293 19.10 25.62 -17.36
C SER A 293 17.94 26.46 -16.77
N ILE A 294 16.69 26.11 -17.10
CA ILE A 294 15.50 26.76 -16.52
C ILE A 294 15.42 26.47 -15.01
N MET A 295 15.70 25.24 -14.59
CA MET A 295 15.68 24.85 -13.18
C MET A 295 16.79 25.53 -12.37
N GLU A 296 18.01 25.58 -12.88
CA GLU A 296 19.13 26.32 -12.26
C GLU A 296 18.78 27.80 -12.07
N LYS A 297 18.20 28.43 -13.10
CA LYS A 297 17.78 29.84 -13.01
C LYS A 297 16.66 30.07 -11.98
N LYS A 298 15.75 29.10 -11.80
CA LYS A 298 14.70 29.16 -10.77
C LYS A 298 15.29 28.99 -9.36
N LEU A 299 16.28 28.12 -9.19
CA LEU A 299 17.02 27.94 -7.95
C LEU A 299 17.76 29.22 -7.56
N ASP A 300 18.53 29.81 -8.48
CA ASP A 300 19.22 31.09 -8.27
C ASP A 300 18.27 32.23 -7.86
N ASN A 301 17.07 32.26 -8.44
CA ASN A 301 16.07 33.26 -8.09
C ASN A 301 15.52 33.03 -6.68
N ARG A 302 15.23 31.79 -6.29
CA ARG A 302 14.76 31.46 -4.93
C ARG A 302 15.82 31.75 -3.87
N GLU A 303 17.08 31.45 -4.14
CA GLU A 303 18.19 31.78 -3.23
C GLU A 303 18.28 33.29 -3.00
N LYS A 304 18.17 34.09 -4.07
CA LYS A 304 18.12 35.57 -3.96
C LYS A 304 16.88 36.10 -3.24
N GLU A 305 15.76 35.39 -3.26
CA GLU A 305 14.55 35.77 -2.51
C GLU A 305 14.69 35.45 -1.02
N LEU A 306 15.34 34.33 -0.68
CA LEU A 306 15.63 33.95 0.70
C LEU A 306 16.61 34.93 1.37
N ASP A 307 17.65 35.37 0.65
CA ASP A 307 18.60 36.38 1.14
C ASP A 307 17.99 37.78 1.32
N LYS A 308 16.86 38.06 0.64
CA LYS A 308 16.16 39.36 0.74
C LYS A 308 15.15 39.42 1.86
N LYS A 309 14.83 38.31 2.55
CA LYS A 309 13.84 38.34 3.62
C LYS A 309 14.43 39.08 4.84
N PRO A 310 13.93 40.30 5.17
CA PRO A 310 14.49 41.07 6.26
C PRO A 310 14.26 40.32 7.57
N GLN A 311 15.31 40.21 8.39
CA GLN A 311 15.19 39.83 9.79
C GLN A 311 14.23 40.83 10.45
N CYS A 312 12.96 40.44 10.62
CA CYS A 312 12.03 41.15 11.46
C CYS A 312 12.60 41.10 12.88
N THR A 313 13.14 42.25 13.27
CA THR A 313 13.53 42.63 14.61
C THR A 313 12.43 42.27 15.61
N ALA A 314 12.72 41.29 16.47
CA ALA A 314 11.99 41.09 17.70
C ALA A 314 12.42 42.17 18.70
N GLU A 315 11.69 43.29 18.71
CA GLU A 315 11.57 44.17 19.89
C GLU A 315 10.08 44.30 20.20
N GLY A 316 9.69 43.76 21.35
CA GLY A 316 8.32 43.75 21.89
C GLY A 316 8.23 42.85 23.10
#